data_AF-A0A564Z3F3-F1
#
_entry.id   AF-A0A564Z3F3-F1
#
_cell.length_a   1.000
_cell.length_b   1.000
_cell.length_c   1.000
_cell.angle_alpha   90.00
_cell.angle_beta   90.00
_cell.angle_gamma   90.00
#
_symmetry.space_group_name_H-M   'P 1'
#
loop_
_entity.id
_entity.type
_entity.pdbx_description
1 polymer ?
#
loop_
_entity_poly.entity_id
_entity_poly.type
_entity_poly.pdbx_seq_one_letter_code
_entity_poly.pdbx_strand_id
1 'polypeptide(L)'
;MVYYQVKKPMILATIITALLINAIPVLSQQPIVLGDNTPKDDIVAENVLGVAMSISGSSDGVTYALLNSAVSSYFRVDPRTGMLITRRTVDRDMLCAESGLCCAQNTQNPRLSTLRRADNGESGSICALRLDVAVTAGQRSNSVPITRQVYVEIRDENDHSPVFSIPSHTSQYDDYSTTNYGSPSVHTPIL
;
A
#
# COMPACT_ATOMS: atom_id res chain seq x y z
N MET A 1 0.08 -4.08 87.56
CA MET A 1 -0.40 -3.38 86.35
C MET A 1 0.32 -3.99 85.17
N VAL A 2 -0.32 -4.92 84.47
CA VAL A 2 0.31 -5.78 83.44
C VAL A 2 0.16 -5.10 82.08
N TYR A 3 1.27 -4.76 81.44
CA TYR A 3 1.30 -4.18 80.09
C TYR A 3 1.10 -5.30 79.05
N TYR A 4 -0.03 -5.30 78.34
CA TYR A 4 -0.24 -6.15 77.17
C TYR A 4 0.44 -5.53 75.95
N GLN A 5 1.40 -6.25 75.36
CA GLN A 5 1.95 -5.94 74.05
C GLN A 5 1.03 -6.50 72.95
N VAL A 6 0.36 -5.62 72.20
CA VAL A 6 -0.40 -6.00 71.01
C VAL A 6 0.57 -6.18 69.85
N LYS A 7 0.91 -7.44 69.54
CA LYS A 7 1.58 -7.80 68.28
C LYS A 7 0.61 -7.53 67.12
N LYS A 8 0.91 -6.54 66.28
CA LYS A 8 0.21 -6.32 65.00
C LYS A 8 0.56 -7.45 64.03
N PRO A 9 -0.41 -8.14 63.40
CA PRO A 9 -0.10 -9.09 62.36
C PRO A 9 0.36 -8.34 61.10
N MET A 10 1.55 -8.70 60.60
CA MET A 10 2.05 -8.33 59.29
C MET A 10 1.11 -8.90 58.23
N ILE A 11 0.31 -8.05 57.60
CA ILE A 11 -0.45 -8.43 56.41
C ILE A 11 0.55 -8.48 55.27
N LEU A 12 0.88 -9.70 54.83
CA LEU A 12 1.68 -9.96 53.65
C LEU A 12 0.84 -9.57 52.42
N ALA A 13 0.98 -8.34 51.93
CA ALA A 13 0.38 -7.92 50.67
C ALA A 13 1.14 -8.62 49.54
N THR A 14 0.60 -9.74 49.07
CA THR A 14 1.04 -10.38 47.83
C THR A 14 0.71 -9.47 46.67
N ILE A 15 1.70 -8.70 46.22
CA ILE A 15 1.64 -7.94 44.97
C ILE A 15 1.75 -8.96 43.84
N ILE A 16 0.60 -9.38 43.29
CA ILE A 16 0.57 -10.07 42.00
C ILE A 16 0.93 -9.01 40.96
N THR A 17 2.20 -8.91 40.60
CA THR A 17 2.61 -8.21 39.39
C THR A 17 2.09 -9.02 38.22
N ALA A 18 0.89 -8.66 37.73
CA ALA A 18 0.41 -9.11 36.45
C ALA A 18 1.43 -8.63 35.41
N LEU A 19 2.25 -9.57 34.93
CA LEU A 19 3.13 -9.35 33.80
C LEU A 19 2.21 -9.21 32.57
N LEU A 20 1.67 -8.02 32.36
CA LEU A 20 1.14 -7.60 31.08
C LEU A 20 2.32 -7.56 30.13
N ILE A 21 2.61 -8.70 29.51
CA ILE A 21 3.37 -8.75 28.28
C ILE A 21 2.47 -8.02 27.29
N ASN A 22 2.63 -6.70 27.20
CA ASN A 22 2.14 -5.96 26.06
C ASN A 22 2.83 -6.64 24.88
N ALA A 23 2.07 -7.42 24.11
CA ALA A 23 2.47 -7.79 22.78
C ALA A 23 2.75 -6.44 22.11
N ILE A 24 4.03 -6.09 21.97
CA ILE A 24 4.43 -4.93 21.18
C ILE A 24 3.79 -5.22 19.83
N PRO A 25 2.80 -4.43 19.36
CA PRO A 25 2.30 -4.63 18.03
C PRO A 25 3.52 -4.49 17.14
N VAL A 26 3.87 -5.57 16.43
CA VAL A 26 4.84 -5.49 15.35
C VAL A 26 4.25 -4.43 14.43
N LEU A 27 4.85 -3.24 14.42
CA LEU A 27 4.43 -2.17 13.55
C LEU A 27 4.76 -2.64 12.13
N SER A 28 3.83 -3.38 11.52
CA SER A 28 3.87 -3.65 10.10
C SER A 28 3.72 -2.30 9.42
N GLN A 29 4.70 -1.92 8.59
CA GLN A 29 4.56 -0.73 7.75
C GLN A 29 3.22 -0.85 7.02
N GLN A 30 2.35 0.15 7.16
CA GLN A 30 1.19 0.25 6.28
C GLN A 30 1.70 0.42 4.85
N PRO A 31 1.07 -0.24 3.85
CA PRO A 31 1.47 -0.06 2.47
C PRO A 31 1.36 1.42 2.11
N ILE A 32 2.29 1.90 1.28
CA ILE A 32 2.18 3.24 0.71
C ILE A 32 1.03 3.20 -0.29
N VAL A 33 0.04 4.06 -0.14
CA VAL A 33 -1.14 4.08 -1.01
C VAL A 33 -0.93 5.13 -2.09
N LEU A 34 -1.15 4.74 -3.34
CA LEU A 34 -0.99 5.57 -4.52
C LEU A 34 -2.27 5.48 -5.36
N GLY A 35 -2.75 6.62 -5.87
CA GLY A 35 -3.87 6.64 -6.81
C GLY A 35 -3.45 6.09 -8.16
N ASP A 36 -4.41 5.56 -8.91
CA ASP A 36 -4.21 5.32 -10.33
C ASP A 36 -3.91 6.63 -11.08
N ASN A 37 -3.34 6.54 -12.27
CA ASN A 37 -2.93 7.67 -13.10
C ASN A 37 -1.97 8.66 -12.42
N THR A 38 -1.25 8.24 -11.37
CA THR A 38 -0.29 9.11 -10.69
C THR A 38 0.78 9.58 -11.70
N PRO A 39 0.98 10.90 -11.86
CA PRO A 39 1.90 11.43 -12.86
C PRO A 39 3.35 11.14 -12.50
N LYS A 40 4.23 11.33 -13.48
CA LYS A 40 5.68 11.33 -13.27
C LYS A 40 6.09 12.44 -12.30
N ASP A 41 7.14 12.17 -11.52
CA ASP A 41 7.78 13.09 -10.57
C ASP A 41 6.93 13.43 -9.34
N ASP A 42 5.86 12.67 -9.10
CA ASP A 42 5.02 12.79 -7.91
C ASP A 42 5.69 12.17 -6.68
N ILE A 43 5.51 12.80 -5.51
CA ILE A 43 6.12 12.36 -4.26
C ILE A 43 5.21 11.32 -3.61
N VAL A 44 5.62 10.05 -3.72
CA VAL A 44 4.89 8.89 -3.21
C VAL A 44 5.07 8.72 -1.70
N ALA A 45 6.26 9.03 -1.19
CA ALA A 45 6.54 9.06 0.24
C ALA A 45 7.74 9.96 0.56
N GLU A 46 7.66 10.76 1.62
CA GLU A 46 8.80 11.57 2.11
C GLU A 46 9.97 10.70 2.56
N ASN A 47 9.68 9.50 3.08
CA ASN A 47 10.67 8.46 3.37
C ASN A 47 10.09 7.08 3.07
N VAL A 48 10.75 6.32 2.20
CA VAL A 48 10.29 5.01 1.69
C VAL A 48 10.14 3.93 2.78
N LEU A 49 10.84 4.05 3.91
CA LEU A 49 10.73 3.11 5.03
C LEU A 49 9.73 3.57 6.10
N GLY A 50 9.24 4.80 6.00
CA GLY A 50 8.40 5.43 7.02
C GLY A 50 9.08 5.57 8.39
N VAL A 51 8.32 6.05 9.37
CA VAL A 51 8.83 6.30 10.74
C VAL A 51 9.14 4.99 11.49
N ALA A 52 8.37 3.94 11.22
CA ALA A 52 8.43 2.66 11.93
C ALA A 52 9.68 1.83 11.63
N MET A 53 10.26 1.98 10.44
CA MET A 53 11.45 1.25 9.99
C MET A 53 12.64 2.17 9.72
N SER A 54 12.53 3.44 10.11
CA SER A 54 13.65 4.35 10.12
C SER A 54 14.74 3.79 11.05
N ILE A 55 15.99 3.85 10.58
CA ILE A 55 17.13 3.35 11.33
C ILE A 55 17.46 4.39 12.42
N SER A 56 16.71 4.35 13.52
CA SER A 56 16.93 5.18 14.70
C SER A 56 18.33 4.88 15.27
N GLY A 57 19.27 5.79 15.03
CA GLY A 57 20.65 5.70 15.56
C GLY A 57 21.76 6.17 14.61
N SER A 58 21.47 6.45 13.34
CA SER A 58 22.47 6.95 12.39
C SER A 58 22.35 8.47 12.24
N SER A 59 22.96 9.23 13.15
CA SER A 59 23.21 10.67 12.96
C SER A 59 24.26 10.94 11.86
N ASP A 60 24.90 9.89 11.35
CA ASP A 60 25.81 9.90 10.20
C ASP A 60 25.13 9.23 8.99
N GLY A 61 25.28 9.82 7.82
CA GLY A 61 24.39 9.65 6.66
C GLY A 61 23.95 8.22 6.32
N VAL A 62 22.63 8.00 6.23
CA VAL A 62 22.06 6.79 5.64
C VAL A 62 21.99 6.97 4.12
N THR A 63 22.35 5.94 3.37
CA THR A 63 22.17 5.92 1.92
C THR A 63 21.11 4.90 1.51
N TYR A 64 20.20 5.31 0.63
CA TYR A 64 19.13 4.50 0.08
C TYR A 64 19.40 4.13 -1.38
N ALA A 65 19.05 2.91 -1.76
CA ALA A 65 19.08 2.49 -3.16
C ALA A 65 17.89 1.56 -3.45
N LEU A 66 17.20 1.82 -4.56
CA LEU A 66 16.15 0.94 -5.04
C LEU A 66 16.79 -0.19 -5.85
N LEU A 67 16.54 -1.44 -5.48
CA LEU A 67 17.07 -2.58 -6.21
C LEU A 67 16.32 -2.79 -7.52
N ASN A 68 17.04 -3.24 -8.55
CA ASN A 68 16.50 -3.42 -9.88
C ASN A 68 15.44 -4.54 -9.91
N SER A 69 14.26 -4.21 -10.40
CA SER A 69 13.13 -5.09 -10.66
C SER A 69 12.25 -4.51 -11.79
N ALA A 70 11.32 -5.30 -12.34
CA ALA A 70 10.37 -4.79 -13.34
C ALA A 70 9.60 -3.54 -12.84
N VAL A 71 9.23 -3.56 -11.55
CA VAL A 71 8.51 -2.50 -10.86
C VAL A 71 9.40 -1.29 -10.57
N SER A 72 10.69 -1.50 -10.28
CA SER A 72 11.61 -0.41 -9.93
C SER A 72 11.74 0.67 -11.02
N SER A 73 11.42 0.33 -12.27
CA SER A 73 11.40 1.28 -13.40
C SER A 73 10.36 2.40 -13.25
N TYR A 74 9.32 2.18 -12.42
CA TYR A 74 8.26 3.15 -12.15
C TYR A 74 8.61 4.12 -11.03
N PHE A 75 9.67 3.87 -10.27
CA PHE A 75 10.01 4.66 -9.10
C PHE A 75 11.49 5.06 -9.08
N ARG A 76 11.80 6.04 -8.27
CA ARG A 76 13.17 6.37 -7.86
C ARG A 76 13.16 6.75 -6.39
N VAL A 77 14.23 6.39 -5.69
CA VAL A 77 14.46 6.80 -4.31
C VAL A 77 15.57 7.83 -4.28
N ASP A 78 15.36 8.94 -3.57
CA ASP A 78 16.43 9.87 -3.28
C ASP A 78 17.42 9.20 -2.31
N PRO A 79 18.71 9.12 -2.67
CA PRO A 79 19.67 8.33 -1.90
C PRO A 79 20.00 8.93 -0.54
N ARG A 80 19.69 10.20 -0.28
CA ARG A 80 20.02 10.89 0.98
C ARG A 80 18.84 10.97 1.93
N THR A 81 17.66 11.27 1.39
CA THR A 81 16.44 11.50 2.17
C THR A 81 15.57 10.26 2.27
N GLY A 82 15.72 9.31 1.33
CA GLY A 82 14.83 8.16 1.21
C GLY A 82 13.49 8.50 0.57
N MET A 83 13.31 9.71 0.03
CA MET A 83 12.08 10.13 -0.64
C MET A 83 11.79 9.26 -1.86
N LEU A 84 10.61 8.63 -1.90
CA LEU A 84 10.16 7.81 -3.03
C LEU A 84 9.35 8.68 -3.99
N ILE A 85 9.72 8.66 -5.26
CA ILE A 85 9.15 9.51 -6.31
C ILE A 85 8.80 8.64 -7.52
N THR A 86 7.70 8.92 -8.20
CA THR A 86 7.40 8.25 -9.48
C THR A 86 8.40 8.67 -10.56
N ARG A 87 8.90 7.70 -11.34
CA ARG A 87 9.84 7.95 -12.45
C ARG A 87 9.12 8.11 -13.79
N ARG A 88 7.90 7.58 -13.88
CA ARG A 88 6.96 7.66 -15.00
C ARG A 88 5.54 7.57 -14.46
N THR A 89 4.54 7.81 -15.30
CA THR A 89 3.14 7.65 -14.93
C THR A 89 2.87 6.24 -14.41
N VAL A 90 2.14 6.15 -13.31
CA VAL A 90 1.66 4.90 -12.73
C VAL A 90 0.18 4.78 -13.12
N ASP A 91 -0.10 3.90 -14.07
CA ASP A 91 -1.43 3.56 -14.55
C ASP A 91 -1.64 2.06 -14.35
N ARG A 92 -2.66 1.67 -13.59
CA ARG A 92 -2.96 0.29 -13.21
C ARG A 92 -3.23 -0.59 -14.42
N ASP A 93 -3.88 -0.06 -15.45
CA ASP A 93 -4.25 -0.80 -16.65
C ASP A 93 -3.03 -0.97 -17.56
N MET A 94 -2.15 0.03 -17.65
CA MET A 94 -0.87 -0.10 -18.35
C MET A 94 0.13 -1.02 -17.64
N LEU A 95 0.14 -1.02 -16.29
CA LEU A 95 0.99 -1.90 -15.49
C LEU A 95 0.76 -3.39 -15.81
N CYS A 96 -0.50 -3.75 -16.05
CA CYS A 96 -0.89 -5.08 -16.47
C CYS A 96 -0.29 -5.44 -17.85
N ALA A 97 -0.37 -4.51 -18.82
CA ALA A 97 0.04 -4.75 -20.19
C ALA A 97 1.57 -4.75 -20.41
N GLU A 98 2.30 -3.82 -19.79
CA GLU A 98 3.72 -3.60 -20.11
C GLU A 98 4.69 -4.50 -19.35
N SER A 99 4.28 -5.00 -18.18
CA SER A 99 5.22 -5.62 -17.23
C SER A 99 4.74 -6.96 -16.67
N GLY A 100 3.57 -7.45 -17.12
CA GLY A 100 2.92 -8.64 -16.56
C GLY A 100 2.57 -8.49 -15.08
N LEU A 101 2.57 -7.25 -14.55
CA LEU A 101 2.29 -6.90 -13.16
C LEU A 101 0.78 -6.86 -12.91
N CYS A 102 0.04 -7.77 -13.53
CA CYS A 102 -1.40 -7.74 -13.55
C CYS A 102 -1.99 -7.80 -12.13
N CYS A 103 -2.97 -6.94 -11.87
CA CYS A 103 -3.75 -6.93 -10.64
C CYS A 103 -4.87 -8.00 -10.64
N ALA A 104 -5.15 -8.62 -11.80
CA ALA A 104 -5.98 -9.82 -11.93
C ALA A 104 -5.15 -11.06 -11.57
N GLN A 105 -5.77 -12.13 -11.04
CA GLN A 105 -5.12 -13.37 -10.53
C GLN A 105 -3.99 -13.89 -11.42
N ASN A 106 -2.81 -13.29 -11.31
CA ASN A 106 -1.65 -13.69 -12.06
C ASN A 106 -0.82 -14.58 -11.16
N THR A 107 -1.06 -15.88 -11.28
CA THR A 107 -0.29 -16.94 -10.62
C THR A 107 1.17 -17.00 -11.11
N GLN A 108 1.57 -16.17 -12.09
CA GLN A 108 2.87 -16.29 -12.74
C GLN A 108 4.02 -15.60 -12.00
N ASN A 109 3.80 -14.55 -11.18
CA ASN A 109 4.92 -13.92 -10.46
C ASN A 109 4.55 -13.21 -9.12
N PRO A 110 4.28 -13.97 -8.05
CA PRO A 110 3.90 -13.43 -6.73
C PRO A 110 5.02 -12.62 -6.03
N ARG A 111 6.22 -12.53 -6.63
CA ARG A 111 7.34 -11.76 -6.07
C ARG A 111 7.29 -10.28 -6.39
N LEU A 112 6.56 -9.88 -7.44
CA LEU A 112 6.54 -8.50 -7.93
C LEU A 112 5.25 -7.76 -7.58
N SER A 113 4.13 -8.47 -7.59
CA SER A 113 2.85 -7.96 -7.12
C SER A 113 2.16 -8.98 -6.22
N THR A 114 1.37 -8.49 -5.26
CA THR A 114 0.55 -9.35 -4.39
C THR A 114 -0.90 -8.93 -4.50
N LEU A 115 -1.77 -9.91 -4.72
CA LEU A 115 -3.22 -9.73 -4.62
C LEU A 115 -3.67 -10.15 -3.23
N ARG A 116 -4.30 -9.23 -2.51
CA ARG A 116 -5.04 -9.55 -1.28
C ARG A 116 -6.53 -9.39 -1.58
N ARG A 117 -7.37 -10.28 -1.04
CA ARG A 117 -8.82 -10.06 -1.07
C ARG A 117 -9.11 -8.78 -0.31
N ALA A 118 -9.99 -7.94 -0.85
CA ALA A 118 -10.52 -6.82 -0.08
C ALA A 118 -11.14 -7.36 1.22
N ASP A 119 -10.84 -6.72 2.36
CA ASP A 119 -11.32 -7.15 3.69
C ASP A 119 -12.86 -7.20 3.78
N ASN A 120 -13.56 -6.57 2.83
CA ASN A 120 -15.01 -6.48 2.77
C ASN A 120 -15.70 -7.71 2.12
N GLY A 121 -14.97 -8.76 1.75
CA GLY A 121 -15.56 -9.98 1.19
C GLY A 121 -16.05 -9.87 -0.26
N GLU A 122 -15.87 -8.71 -0.89
CA GLU A 122 -16.03 -8.56 -2.34
C GLU A 122 -14.87 -9.23 -3.08
N SER A 123 -15.16 -9.71 -4.29
CA SER A 123 -14.20 -10.33 -5.22
C SER A 123 -13.09 -9.39 -5.73
N GLY A 124 -12.86 -8.26 -5.07
CA GLY A 124 -11.82 -7.29 -5.41
C GLY A 124 -10.44 -7.77 -4.99
N SER A 125 -9.46 -7.59 -5.87
CA SER A 125 -8.04 -7.79 -5.60
C SER A 125 -7.34 -6.46 -5.36
N ILE A 126 -6.65 -6.32 -4.24
CA ILE A 126 -5.78 -5.18 -3.97
C ILE A 126 -4.54 -5.29 -4.87
N CYS A 127 -4.24 -4.25 -5.64
CA CYS A 127 -3.03 -4.22 -6.47
C CYS A 127 -1.87 -3.65 -5.67
N ALA A 128 -0.95 -4.49 -5.19
CA ALA A 128 0.22 -4.03 -4.45
C ALA A 128 1.52 -4.42 -5.16
N LEU A 129 2.37 -3.43 -5.39
CA LEU A 129 3.70 -3.55 -5.96
C LEU A 129 4.75 -3.73 -4.86
N ARG A 130 5.65 -4.71 -5.01
CA ARG A 130 6.75 -4.92 -4.07
C ARG A 130 8.04 -4.28 -4.58
N LEU A 131 8.62 -3.42 -3.73
CA LEU A 131 9.92 -2.80 -3.90
C LEU A 131 10.91 -3.37 -2.89
N ASP A 132 12.13 -3.67 -3.33
CA ASP A 132 13.24 -4.02 -2.45
C ASP A 132 14.19 -2.82 -2.36
N VAL A 133 14.34 -2.26 -1.16
CA VAL A 133 15.15 -1.07 -0.88
C VAL A 133 16.37 -1.47 -0.07
N ALA A 134 17.57 -1.24 -0.61
CA ALA A 134 18.82 -1.40 0.11
C ALA A 134 19.13 -0.13 0.92
N VAL A 135 19.57 -0.32 2.16
CA VAL A 135 19.85 0.74 3.11
C VAL A 135 21.23 0.52 3.72
N THR A 136 22.10 1.52 3.57
CA THR A 136 23.47 1.46 4.09
C THR A 136 23.66 2.55 5.13
N ALA A 137 24.04 2.18 6.35
CA ALA A 137 24.37 3.14 7.41
C ALA A 137 25.81 3.68 7.25
N GLY A 138 25.97 4.99 7.37
CA GLY A 138 27.18 5.73 6.96
C GLY A 138 28.44 5.56 7.80
N GLN A 139 28.47 4.73 8.84
CA GLN A 139 29.59 4.74 9.79
C GLN A 139 30.71 3.71 9.59
N ARG A 140 30.68 2.84 8.56
CA ARG A 140 31.84 1.96 8.27
C ARG A 140 32.02 1.76 6.77
N SER A 141 33.25 1.87 6.26
CA SER A 141 33.60 1.53 4.86
C SER A 141 33.30 0.06 4.48
N ASN A 142 32.91 -0.77 5.46
CA ASN A 142 32.44 -2.15 5.28
C ASN A 142 30.97 -2.34 5.72
N SER A 143 30.16 -1.28 5.81
CA SER A 143 28.74 -1.40 6.11
C SER A 143 28.05 -2.22 5.02
N VAL A 144 27.53 -3.39 5.39
CA VAL A 144 26.74 -4.24 4.50
C VAL A 144 25.34 -3.63 4.36
N PRO A 145 24.82 -3.43 3.14
CA PRO A 145 23.46 -2.92 2.95
C PRO A 145 22.42 -3.91 3.49
N ILE A 146 21.42 -3.38 4.18
CA ILE A 146 20.25 -4.14 4.63
C ILE A 146 19.13 -3.92 3.62
N THR A 147 18.54 -5.01 3.11
CA THR A 147 17.38 -4.92 2.21
C THR A 147 16.08 -4.92 3.00
N ARG A 148 15.19 -3.98 2.68
CA ARG A 148 13.82 -3.86 3.22
C ARG A 148 12.81 -4.00 2.10
N GLN A 149 11.72 -4.72 2.38
CA GLN A 149 10.59 -4.83 1.47
C GLN A 149 9.61 -3.70 1.76
N VAL A 150 9.21 -2.98 0.72
CA VAL A 150 8.24 -1.90 0.79
C VAL A 150 7.13 -2.20 -0.21
N TYR A 151 5.88 -2.03 0.22
CA TYR A 151 4.71 -2.29 -0.62
C TYR A 151 4.04 -0.97 -1.00
N VAL A 152 3.77 -0.80 -2.29
CA VAL A 152 2.99 0.31 -2.83
C VAL A 152 1.66 -0.23 -3.34
N GLU A 153 0.56 0.09 -2.66
CA GLU A 153 -0.80 -0.25 -3.07
C GLU A 153 -1.31 0.79 -4.07
N ILE A 154 -1.70 0.34 -5.25
CA ILE A 154 -2.33 1.16 -6.27
C ILE A 154 -3.83 1.02 -6.12
N ARG A 155 -4.49 2.15 -5.87
CA ARG A 155 -5.95 2.23 -5.79
C ARG A 155 -6.52 2.59 -7.13
N ASP A 156 -7.46 1.75 -7.55
CA ASP A 156 -8.32 2.01 -8.68
C ASP A 156 -9.02 3.36 -8.55
N GLU A 157 -8.97 4.15 -9.62
CA GLU A 157 -9.81 5.31 -9.81
C GLU A 157 -10.83 4.96 -10.88
N ASN A 158 -12.11 5.23 -10.65
CA ASN A 158 -13.16 4.91 -11.62
C ASN A 158 -13.15 5.90 -12.80
N ASP A 159 -12.12 5.80 -13.63
CA ASP A 159 -11.81 6.66 -14.77
C ASP A 159 -12.17 6.02 -16.13
N HIS A 160 -12.47 4.72 -16.14
CA HIS A 160 -12.92 3.97 -17.30
C HIS A 160 -14.44 3.70 -17.25
N SER A 161 -15.17 4.25 -18.22
CA SER A 161 -16.59 3.97 -18.41
C SER A 161 -16.81 2.56 -18.98
N PRO A 162 -17.92 1.88 -18.63
CA PRO A 162 -18.23 0.57 -19.20
C PRO A 162 -18.44 0.66 -20.71
N VAL A 163 -17.88 -0.30 -21.45
CA VAL A 163 -18.09 -0.47 -22.89
C VAL A 163 -18.88 -1.75 -23.12
N PHE A 164 -20.07 -1.63 -23.72
CA PHE A 164 -20.92 -2.78 -24.04
C PHE A 164 -20.66 -3.25 -25.47
N SER A 165 -20.28 -4.52 -25.63
CA SER A 165 -20.21 -5.17 -26.93
C SER A 165 -21.60 -5.63 -27.34
N ILE A 166 -22.18 -4.97 -28.35
CA ILE A 166 -23.44 -5.39 -28.95
C ILE A 166 -23.11 -6.40 -30.05
N PRO A 167 -23.45 -7.69 -29.91
CA PRO A 167 -23.23 -8.66 -30.98
C PRO A 167 -24.05 -8.24 -32.20
N SER A 168 -23.39 -8.21 -33.36
CA SER A 168 -23.98 -7.89 -34.65
C SER A 168 -24.87 -9.05 -35.13
N HIS A 169 -26.02 -9.24 -34.47
CA HIS A 169 -27.13 -9.97 -35.04
C HIS A 169 -28.16 -8.96 -35.53
N THR A 170 -28.00 -8.53 -36.78
CA THR A 170 -29.02 -7.78 -37.49
C THR A 170 -30.17 -8.70 -37.90
N SER A 171 -31.35 -8.32 -37.42
CA SER A 171 -32.67 -8.46 -38.03
C SER A 171 -33.22 -9.87 -38.27
N GLN A 172 -33.93 -10.39 -37.28
CA GLN A 172 -35.28 -10.86 -37.55
C GLN A 172 -36.20 -10.22 -36.51
N TYR A 173 -37.23 -9.55 -37.04
CA TYR A 173 -38.35 -8.91 -36.36
C TYR A 173 -38.61 -9.42 -34.93
N ASP A 174 -38.63 -8.53 -33.94
CA ASP A 174 -39.81 -8.40 -33.08
C ASP A 174 -39.81 -7.07 -32.33
N ASP A 175 -40.95 -6.41 -32.48
CA ASP A 175 -41.45 -5.25 -31.77
C ASP A 175 -41.47 -5.52 -30.25
N TYR A 176 -40.57 -4.88 -29.50
CA TYR A 176 -40.77 -4.67 -28.06
C TYR A 176 -40.27 -3.29 -27.64
N SER A 177 -41.23 -2.38 -27.52
CA SER A 177 -41.47 -1.55 -26.35
C SER A 177 -40.27 -0.85 -25.68
N THR A 178 -40.23 0.46 -25.93
CA THR A 178 -39.93 1.51 -24.95
C THR A 178 -39.67 1.04 -23.52
N THR A 179 -38.41 0.91 -23.12
CA THR A 179 -38.02 1.03 -21.71
C THR A 179 -36.71 1.83 -21.57
N ASN A 180 -36.91 3.11 -21.28
CA ASN A 180 -36.12 4.01 -20.45
C ASN A 180 -34.62 3.72 -20.29
N TYR A 181 -33.78 4.41 -21.06
CA TYR A 181 -32.51 4.94 -20.55
C TYR A 181 -32.39 6.42 -20.95
N GLY A 182 -31.98 7.23 -19.97
CA GLY A 182 -32.18 8.68 -19.91
C GLY A 182 -31.80 9.43 -21.17
N SER A 183 -32.76 10.17 -21.72
CA SER A 183 -32.50 11.18 -22.74
C SER A 183 -31.91 12.44 -22.10
N PRO A 184 -30.91 13.08 -22.73
CA PRO A 184 -30.42 14.38 -22.28
C PRO A 184 -31.47 15.45 -22.63
N SER A 185 -31.91 16.22 -21.63
CA SER A 185 -32.78 17.37 -21.81
C SER A 185 -32.03 18.50 -22.53
N VAL A 186 -32.25 18.62 -23.84
CA VAL A 186 -31.85 19.78 -24.63
C VAL A 186 -32.80 20.93 -24.28
N HIS A 187 -32.32 21.87 -23.47
CA HIS A 187 -32.98 23.16 -23.29
C HIS A 187 -32.76 24.01 -24.55
N THR A 188 -33.84 24.32 -25.28
CA THR A 188 -33.85 25.38 -26.28
C THR A 188 -34.17 26.73 -25.62
N PRO A 189 -33.55 27.84 -26.05
CA PRO A 189 -33.88 29.17 -25.54
C PRO A 189 -35.18 29.68 -26.18
N ILE A 190 -35.99 30.35 -25.37
CA ILE A 190 -37.17 31.09 -25.81
C ILE A 190 -36.70 32.46 -26.30
N LEU A 191 -37.24 32.89 -27.45
CA LEU A 191 -37.09 34.20 -28.10
C LEU A 191 -37.32 35.38 -27.15
#